data_AF-A0A954YGH7-F1
#
_entry.id   AF-A0A954YGH7-F1
#
_cell.length_a   1.000
_cell.length_b   1.000
_cell.length_c   1.000
_cell.angle_alpha   90.00
_cell.angle_beta   90.00
_cell.angle_gamma   90.00
#
_symmetry.space_group_name_H-M   'P 1'
#
loop_
_entity.id
_entity.type
_entity.pdbx_description
1 polymer ?
#
loop_
_entity_poly.entity_id
_entity_poly.type
_entity_poly.pdbx_seq_one_letter_code
_entity_poly.pdbx_strand_id
1 'polypeptide(L)'
;MRKIAVIVAGVVAMGAPLVSASPSLLIISRVRPMNMSADGNVIIGGSDEIFRYTAGPSPTFEFVPGASLQDFAYCDATGYVMTSTVRNTAGVGGLPTNRTIVSRWDDPNLGWENLGIVPMGSNCDFSISTPYDITENGRFIVGLHWLGGCTARAFRYDDANGVMTNLGSITGQSTRANSVSEDGHVICGFEHNLFTGRRRPAVWNSGVETILPTTGGPTSEAGEAYLVNRTGTVIYGSSAQYPGSLVKWTRDANDVWHQVDCGQISPLPS
;
A
#
# COMPACT_ATOMS: atom_id res chain seq x y z
N MET A 1 -8.13 22.07 -13.17
CA MET A 1 -8.64 21.96 -11.79
C MET A 1 -7.47 21.82 -10.83
N ARG A 2 -7.26 22.79 -9.93
CA ARG A 2 -6.17 22.75 -8.94
C ARG A 2 -6.60 21.80 -7.81
N LYS A 3 -5.87 20.72 -7.59
CA LYS A 3 -6.07 19.83 -6.44
C LYS A 3 -5.33 20.43 -5.24
N ILE A 4 -6.04 20.67 -4.14
CA ILE A 4 -5.52 21.25 -2.90
C ILE A 4 -5.41 20.09 -1.91
N ALA A 5 -4.22 19.86 -1.34
CA ALA A 5 -4.06 19.01 -0.18
C ALA A 5 -4.26 19.87 1.08
N VAL A 6 -5.18 19.45 1.95
CA VAL A 6 -5.39 20.07 3.27
C VAL A 6 -4.80 19.11 4.29
N ILE A 7 -3.67 19.49 4.88
CA ILE A 7 -3.08 18.76 6.01
C ILE A 7 -3.58 19.43 7.28
N VAL A 8 -4.33 18.69 8.10
CA VAL A 8 -4.75 19.12 9.44
C VAL A 8 -3.88 18.37 10.45
N ALA A 9 -2.88 19.04 11.01
CA ALA A 9 -2.12 18.49 12.13
C ALA A 9 -2.86 18.84 13.44
N GLY A 10 -3.28 17.82 14.19
CA GLY A 10 -3.83 17.96 15.54
C GLY A 10 -3.03 17.09 16.49
N VAL A 11 -2.40 17.69 17.50
CA VAL A 11 -1.69 16.95 18.55
C VAL A 11 -2.73 16.50 19.58
N VAL A 12 -2.97 15.19 19.69
CA VAL A 12 -3.71 14.62 20.82
C VAL A 12 -2.71 14.09 21.83
N ALA A 13 -2.31 14.93 22.79
CA ALA A 13 -1.56 14.49 23.96
C ALA A 13 -2.57 14.00 25.03
N MET A 14 -2.59 12.69 25.31
CA MET A 14 -3.32 12.18 26.47
C MET A 14 -2.61 12.62 27.75
N GLY A 15 -3.17 13.62 28.46
CA GLY A 15 -2.79 13.98 29.83
C GLY A 15 -2.27 15.40 30.07
N ALA A 16 -2.12 16.24 29.04
CA ALA A 16 -1.83 17.67 29.19
C ALA A 16 -3.09 18.50 28.86
N PRO A 17 -3.27 19.71 29.41
CA PRO A 17 -4.36 20.59 28.99
C PRO A 17 -4.34 20.71 27.47
N LEU A 18 -5.51 20.60 26.83
CA LEU A 18 -5.71 20.82 25.40
C LEU A 18 -5.18 22.22 25.06
N VAL A 19 -3.92 22.31 24.65
CA VAL A 19 -3.42 23.50 23.98
C VAL A 19 -4.16 23.48 22.65
N SER A 20 -5.19 24.31 22.52
CA SER A 20 -5.88 24.53 21.26
C SER A 20 -4.91 25.22 20.30
N ALA A 21 -4.00 24.45 19.71
CA ALA A 21 -3.30 24.90 18.53
C ALA A 21 -4.36 24.98 17.43
N SER A 22 -4.67 26.19 16.99
CA SER A 22 -5.48 26.38 15.78
C SER A 22 -4.80 25.59 14.65
N PRO A 23 -5.54 24.76 13.90
CA PRO A 23 -4.95 24.01 12.79
C PRO A 23 -4.33 25.01 11.81
N SER A 24 -3.03 24.88 11.56
CA SER A 24 -2.33 25.70 10.57
C SER A 24 -2.54 25.09 9.19
N LEU A 25 -3.17 25.85 8.28
CA LEU A 25 -3.32 25.44 6.89
C LEU A 25 -2.00 25.70 6.14
N LEU A 26 -1.31 24.62 5.78
CA LEU A 26 -0.17 24.67 4.88
C LEU A 26 -0.62 24.28 3.46
N ILE A 27 -0.59 25.23 2.53
CA ILE A 27 -0.94 24.98 1.12
C ILE A 27 0.34 24.67 0.34
N ILE A 28 0.53 23.40 0.00
CA ILE A 28 1.62 22.97 -0.89
C ILE A 28 0.99 22.59 -2.24
N SER A 29 1.42 23.28 -3.30
CA SER A 29 0.95 22.98 -4.65
C SER A 29 1.75 21.82 -5.26
N ARG A 30 1.11 21.04 -6.15
CA ARG A 30 1.73 19.92 -6.90
C ARG A 30 2.16 18.71 -6.06
N VAL A 31 1.64 18.52 -4.85
CA VAL A 31 1.90 17.32 -4.07
C VAL A 31 0.61 16.56 -3.78
N ARG A 32 0.70 15.24 -3.62
CA ARG A 32 -0.40 14.41 -3.14
C ARG A 32 0.09 13.63 -1.92
N PRO A 33 -0.41 13.92 -0.71
CA PRO A 33 -0.10 13.09 0.45
C PRO A 33 -0.68 11.69 0.23
N MET A 34 0.12 10.68 0.54
CA MET A 34 -0.22 9.27 0.32
C MET A 34 -0.19 8.46 1.61
N ASN A 35 0.74 8.77 2.51
CA ASN A 35 0.92 8.02 3.75
C ASN A 35 1.55 8.90 4.84
N MET A 36 1.53 8.42 6.09
CA MET A 36 2.03 9.16 7.25
C MET A 36 2.62 8.22 8.29
N SER A 37 3.51 8.76 9.13
CA SER A 37 4.04 8.07 10.32
C SER A 37 2.93 7.72 11.32
N ALA A 38 3.21 6.78 12.20
CA ALA A 38 2.25 6.29 13.20
C ALA A 38 1.79 7.39 14.18
N ASP A 39 2.65 8.38 14.45
CA ASP A 39 2.34 9.53 15.29
C ASP A 39 1.68 10.70 14.52
N GLY A 40 1.54 10.58 13.20
CA GLY A 40 0.96 11.58 12.31
C GLY A 40 1.84 12.82 12.08
N ASN A 41 3.08 12.84 12.58
CA ASN A 41 3.96 14.01 12.45
C ASN A 41 4.73 14.05 11.15
N VAL A 42 4.93 12.92 10.47
CA VAL A 42 5.57 12.84 9.17
C VAL A 42 4.53 12.47 8.13
N ILE A 43 4.42 13.26 7.07
CA ILE A 43 3.56 12.98 5.92
C ILE A 43 4.45 12.86 4.69
N ILE A 44 4.23 11.78 3.96
CA ILE A 44 4.90 11.56 2.68
C ILE A 44 3.88 11.51 1.55
N GLY A 45 4.37 11.70 0.35
CA GLY A 45 3.54 11.57 -0.83
C GLY A 45 4.31 11.76 -2.11
N GLY A 46 3.61 11.66 -3.23
CA GLY A 46 4.22 11.66 -4.55
C GLY A 46 3.38 12.38 -5.60
N SER A 47 4.08 12.93 -6.58
CA SER A 47 3.53 13.39 -7.85
C SER A 47 4.61 13.23 -8.93
N ASP A 48 5.42 14.26 -9.13
CA ASP A 48 6.61 14.24 -9.99
C ASP A 48 7.85 13.77 -9.22
N GLU A 49 7.91 14.15 -7.93
CA GLU A 49 8.93 13.79 -6.94
C GLU A 49 8.25 13.35 -5.65
N ILE A 50 8.99 12.59 -4.83
CA ILE A 50 8.54 12.21 -3.49
C ILE A 50 8.85 13.37 -2.56
N PHE A 51 7.92 13.72 -1.68
CA PHE A 51 8.15 14.73 -0.66
C PHE A 51 7.98 14.14 0.74
N ARG A 52 8.59 14.81 1.71
CA ARG A 52 8.40 14.59 3.13
C ARG A 52 8.09 15.93 3.80
N TYR A 53 7.00 15.93 4.57
CA TYR A 53 6.63 16.99 5.49
C TYR A 53 6.82 16.49 6.92
N THR A 54 7.50 17.26 7.76
CA THR A 54 7.65 16.97 9.19
C THR A 54 7.02 18.09 10.00
N ALA A 55 6.02 17.75 10.81
CA ALA A 55 5.36 18.63 11.75
C ALA A 55 6.26 18.91 12.98
N GLY A 56 5.98 20.00 13.68
CA GLY A 56 6.67 20.38 14.91
C GLY A 56 6.74 21.90 15.08
N PRO A 57 7.49 22.38 16.09
CA PRO A 57 7.67 23.82 16.33
C PRO A 57 8.34 24.56 15.16
N SER A 58 9.07 23.85 14.31
CA SER A 58 9.70 24.35 13.09
C SER A 58 9.46 23.32 11.98
N PRO A 59 8.29 23.37 11.32
CA PRO A 59 7.93 22.35 10.34
C PRO A 59 8.85 22.41 9.13
N THR A 60 9.20 21.25 8.58
CA THR A 60 10.03 21.13 7.38
C THR A 60 9.25 20.53 6.23
N PHE A 61 9.60 20.94 5.02
CA PHE A 61 9.12 20.35 3.79
C PHE A 61 10.32 20.17 2.88
N GLU A 62 10.55 18.95 2.41
CA GLU A 62 11.66 18.62 1.53
C GLU A 62 11.21 17.65 0.43
N PHE A 63 11.82 17.77 -0.74
CA PHE A 63 11.73 16.74 -1.76
C PHE A 63 12.82 15.70 -1.51
N VAL A 64 12.45 14.44 -1.59
CA VAL A 64 13.35 13.29 -1.49
C VAL A 64 14.00 13.08 -2.86
N PRO A 65 15.32 13.31 -3.00
CA PRO A 65 15.99 13.27 -4.29
C PRO A 65 15.85 11.92 -5.01
N GLY A 66 15.89 11.94 -6.34
CA GLY A 66 16.01 10.72 -7.15
C GLY A 66 14.72 9.91 -7.32
N ALA A 67 13.63 10.27 -6.65
CA ALA A 67 12.34 9.65 -6.91
C ALA A 67 11.71 10.20 -8.20
N SER A 68 10.99 9.34 -8.95
CA SER A 68 10.48 9.74 -10.26
C SER A 68 9.01 9.34 -10.51
N LEU A 69 8.23 10.32 -10.95
CA LEU A 69 7.11 10.27 -11.91
C LEU A 69 5.84 9.45 -11.57
N GLN A 70 5.76 8.73 -10.44
CA GLN A 70 4.51 8.07 -10.05
C GLN A 70 4.04 8.42 -8.63
N ASP A 71 2.71 8.47 -8.49
CA ASP A 71 1.96 8.95 -7.32
C ASP A 71 2.03 8.02 -6.08
N PHE A 72 2.97 7.06 -5.99
CA PHE A 72 2.98 6.05 -4.90
C PHE A 72 4.11 6.29 -3.91
N ALA A 73 3.75 6.48 -2.63
CA ALA A 73 4.71 6.63 -1.54
C ALA A 73 4.11 6.04 -0.25
N TYR A 74 4.83 5.14 0.39
CA TYR A 74 4.47 4.54 1.68
C TYR A 74 5.68 4.57 2.62
N CYS A 75 5.46 4.68 3.92
CA CYS A 75 6.50 4.77 4.93
C CYS A 75 6.22 3.89 6.15
N ASP A 76 7.29 3.60 6.86
CA ASP A 76 7.27 2.95 8.16
C ASP A 76 6.65 3.86 9.24
N ALA A 77 6.57 3.36 10.48
CA ALA A 77 5.99 4.11 11.59
C ALA A 77 6.72 5.42 11.90
N THR A 78 7.98 5.57 11.50
CA THR A 78 8.77 6.79 11.71
C THR A 78 8.58 7.80 10.59
N GLY A 79 8.21 7.36 9.38
CA GLY A 79 8.16 8.21 8.20
C GLY A 79 9.51 8.40 7.50
N TYR A 80 10.56 7.71 7.94
CA TYR A 80 11.93 7.87 7.42
C TYR A 80 12.42 6.68 6.60
N VAL A 81 11.84 5.49 6.80
CA VAL A 81 11.97 4.38 5.85
C VAL A 81 10.80 4.46 4.88
N MET A 82 11.08 4.63 3.60
CA MET A 82 10.07 4.86 2.57
C MET A 82 10.19 3.84 1.45
N THR A 83 9.06 3.55 0.80
CA THR A 83 9.02 2.83 -0.46
C THR A 83 8.21 3.60 -1.50
N SER A 84 8.69 3.54 -2.74
CA SER A 84 8.08 4.18 -3.89
C SER A 84 8.51 3.44 -5.16
N THR A 85 8.07 3.90 -6.32
CA THR A 85 8.62 3.50 -7.61
C THR A 85 9.61 4.56 -8.09
N VAL A 86 10.87 4.19 -8.29
CA VAL A 86 11.88 5.10 -8.84
C VAL A 86 12.53 4.49 -10.06
N ARG A 87 13.29 5.28 -10.82
CA ARG A 87 13.94 4.81 -12.05
C ARG A 87 14.81 3.58 -11.77
N ASN A 88 14.71 2.56 -12.62
CA ASN A 88 15.50 1.34 -12.59
C ASN A 88 16.93 1.59 -13.09
N THR A 89 17.67 2.50 -12.47
CA THR A 89 19.00 2.92 -12.92
C THR A 89 20.01 1.78 -12.88
N ALA A 90 19.79 0.79 -12.01
CA ALA A 90 20.64 -0.39 -11.90
C ALA A 90 20.36 -1.46 -12.97
N GLY A 91 19.31 -1.32 -13.78
CA GLY A 91 18.92 -2.35 -14.76
C GLY A 91 18.55 -3.67 -14.09
N VAL A 92 17.92 -3.61 -12.91
CA VAL A 92 17.51 -4.77 -12.12
C VAL A 92 16.72 -5.74 -13.00
N GLY A 93 17.05 -7.03 -12.92
CA GLY A 93 16.43 -8.07 -13.73
C GLY A 93 16.78 -8.04 -15.22
N GLY A 94 17.77 -7.24 -15.63
CA GLY A 94 18.07 -7.00 -17.04
C GLY A 94 16.99 -6.19 -17.77
N LEU A 95 16.12 -5.52 -17.01
CA LEU A 95 15.00 -4.74 -17.55
C LEU A 95 15.42 -3.29 -17.88
N PRO A 96 14.66 -2.57 -18.72
CA PRO A 96 15.04 -1.24 -19.18
C PRO A 96 15.28 -0.24 -18.04
N THR A 97 16.29 0.60 -18.20
CA THR A 97 16.66 1.63 -17.22
C THR A 97 15.81 2.90 -17.28
N ASN A 98 14.99 3.04 -18.32
CA ASN A 98 14.02 4.14 -18.50
C ASN A 98 12.61 3.76 -18.01
N ARG A 99 12.53 2.83 -17.07
CA ARG A 99 11.32 2.37 -16.39
C ARG A 99 11.46 2.56 -14.90
N THR A 100 10.36 2.52 -14.19
CA THR A 100 10.36 2.60 -12.71
C THR A 100 10.25 1.22 -12.09
N ILE A 101 10.81 1.05 -10.90
CA ILE A 101 10.80 -0.20 -10.13
C ILE A 101 10.58 0.14 -8.66
N VAL A 102 9.88 -0.74 -7.94
CA VAL A 102 9.76 -0.61 -6.48
C VAL A 102 11.14 -0.45 -5.87
N SER A 103 11.26 0.54 -5.00
CA SER A 103 12.51 0.98 -4.42
C SER A 103 12.32 1.36 -2.96
N ARG A 104 13.39 1.29 -2.19
CA ARG A 104 13.42 1.64 -0.76
C ARG A 104 14.38 2.80 -0.51
N TRP A 105 14.06 3.63 0.47
CA TRP A 105 14.88 4.73 0.96
C TRP A 105 14.92 4.66 2.48
N ASP A 106 16.12 4.67 3.06
CA ASP A 106 16.33 4.71 4.50
C ASP A 106 17.54 5.56 4.93
N ASP A 107 18.50 5.79 4.04
CA ASP A 107 19.66 6.66 4.28
C ASP A 107 19.76 7.76 3.19
N PRO A 108 19.67 9.05 3.56
CA PRO A 108 19.82 10.14 2.62
C PRO A 108 21.19 10.21 1.92
N ASN A 109 22.22 9.56 2.47
CA ASN A 109 23.55 9.50 1.87
C ASN A 109 23.67 8.40 0.81
N LEU A 110 22.82 7.37 0.87
CA LEU A 110 22.82 6.24 -0.07
C LEU A 110 21.82 6.44 -1.21
N GLY A 111 20.71 7.15 -0.93
CA GLY A 111 19.66 7.38 -1.91
C GLY A 111 18.69 6.20 -2.04
N TRP A 112 17.97 6.14 -3.16
CA TRP A 112 17.02 5.06 -3.42
C TRP A 112 17.71 3.78 -3.87
N GLU A 113 17.35 2.66 -3.24
CA GLU A 113 17.73 1.31 -3.66
C GLU A 113 16.62 0.71 -4.53
N ASN A 114 16.95 0.28 -5.75
CA ASN A 114 16.02 -0.50 -6.57
C ASN A 114 15.85 -1.91 -5.99
N LEU A 115 14.63 -2.28 -5.60
CA LEU A 115 14.36 -3.61 -5.07
C LEU A 115 14.40 -4.65 -6.21
N GLY A 116 14.76 -5.88 -5.84
CA GLY A 116 14.93 -7.00 -6.77
C GLY A 116 13.70 -7.32 -7.62
N ILE A 117 13.84 -8.30 -8.49
CA ILE A 117 12.75 -8.79 -9.35
C ILE A 117 12.42 -10.24 -9.00
N VAL A 118 11.15 -10.62 -9.12
CA VAL A 118 10.79 -12.05 -9.05
C VAL A 118 11.24 -12.79 -10.32
N PRO A 119 11.31 -14.14 -10.30
CA PRO A 119 11.49 -14.93 -11.51
C PRO A 119 10.46 -14.59 -12.59
N MET A 120 10.94 -14.45 -13.83
CA MET A 120 10.14 -14.08 -15.02
C MET A 120 9.48 -12.68 -14.95
N GLY A 121 9.96 -11.81 -14.07
CA GLY A 121 9.52 -10.43 -14.04
C GLY A 121 9.79 -9.72 -15.38
N SER A 122 8.90 -8.80 -15.73
CA SER A 122 8.86 -8.15 -17.04
C SER A 122 8.45 -6.68 -16.93
N ASN A 123 8.39 -6.03 -18.08
CA ASN A 123 8.05 -4.63 -18.23
C ASN A 123 6.82 -4.51 -19.14
N CYS A 124 5.61 -4.50 -18.56
CA CYS A 124 4.36 -4.35 -19.32
C CYS A 124 3.68 -2.98 -19.13
N ASP A 125 4.16 -2.19 -18.19
CA ASP A 125 3.75 -0.80 -17.97
C ASP A 125 5.00 0.07 -17.78
N PHE A 126 4.84 1.37 -17.54
CA PHE A 126 5.96 2.25 -17.19
C PHE A 126 6.68 1.79 -15.91
N SER A 127 5.92 1.26 -14.95
CA SER A 127 6.46 0.60 -13.75
C SER A 127 6.62 -0.90 -13.99
N ILE A 128 7.80 -1.43 -13.69
CA ILE A 128 8.12 -2.87 -13.61
C ILE A 128 7.38 -3.49 -12.40
N SER A 129 7.40 -2.77 -11.29
CA SER A 129 6.72 -3.12 -10.04
C SER A 129 6.33 -1.85 -9.28
N THR A 130 5.32 -1.96 -8.43
CA THR A 130 4.75 -0.85 -7.67
C THR A 130 4.46 -1.31 -6.24
N PRO A 131 4.95 -0.61 -5.21
CA PRO A 131 4.59 -0.88 -3.82
C PRO A 131 3.19 -0.33 -3.53
N TYR A 132 2.51 -0.97 -2.59
CA TYR A 132 1.21 -0.54 -2.08
C TYR A 132 1.16 -0.47 -0.55
N ASP A 133 2.13 -1.07 0.14
CA ASP A 133 2.23 -0.98 1.60
C ASP A 133 3.66 -1.33 2.06
N ILE A 134 4.00 -0.86 3.26
CA ILE A 134 5.22 -1.21 4.00
C ILE A 134 4.88 -1.38 5.48
N THR A 135 5.46 -2.37 6.15
CA THR A 135 5.23 -2.57 7.59
C THR A 135 5.80 -1.42 8.42
N GLU A 136 5.25 -1.22 9.61
CA GLU A 136 5.66 -0.12 10.49
C GLU A 136 7.13 -0.20 10.93
N ASN A 137 7.71 -1.40 10.94
CA ASN A 137 9.15 -1.60 11.15
C ASN A 137 10.02 -1.42 9.89
N GLY A 138 9.42 -1.10 8.73
CA GLY A 138 10.12 -0.90 7.46
C GLY A 138 10.64 -2.17 6.77
N ARG A 139 10.35 -3.37 7.30
CA ARG A 139 10.94 -4.64 6.83
C ARG A 139 10.24 -5.24 5.62
N PHE A 140 8.91 -5.29 5.62
CA PHE A 140 8.15 -5.96 4.57
C PHE A 140 7.46 -4.94 3.67
N ILE A 141 7.67 -5.08 2.36
CA ILE A 141 7.02 -4.26 1.34
C ILE A 141 6.17 -5.18 0.47
N VAL A 142 4.93 -4.79 0.17
CA VAL A 142 4.05 -5.55 -0.71
C VAL A 142 3.55 -4.70 -1.86
N GLY A 143 3.12 -5.36 -2.92
CA GLY A 143 2.54 -4.67 -4.05
C GLY A 143 2.30 -5.56 -5.25
N LEU A 144 2.49 -5.02 -6.45
CA LEU A 144 2.41 -5.77 -7.70
C LEU A 144 3.70 -5.68 -8.52
N HIS A 145 3.99 -6.75 -9.24
CA HIS A 145 4.99 -6.76 -10.31
C HIS A 145 4.38 -7.33 -11.58
N TRP A 146 4.97 -7.00 -12.73
CA TRP A 146 4.58 -7.58 -14.01
C TRP A 146 5.38 -8.84 -14.33
N LEU A 147 4.71 -9.87 -14.83
CA LEU A 147 5.32 -11.03 -15.47
C LEU A 147 5.25 -10.93 -17.00
N GLY A 148 6.01 -11.80 -17.68
CA GLY A 148 5.85 -12.04 -19.12
C GLY A 148 4.39 -12.37 -19.49
N GLY A 149 3.95 -11.93 -20.67
CA GLY A 149 2.53 -12.03 -21.06
C GLY A 149 1.62 -11.01 -20.35
N CYS A 150 2.19 -10.03 -19.66
CA CYS A 150 1.50 -8.91 -19.04
C CYS A 150 0.44 -9.29 -18.01
N THR A 151 0.77 -10.32 -17.23
CA THR A 151 0.02 -10.69 -16.03
C THR A 151 0.62 -9.98 -14.82
N ALA A 152 -0.19 -9.26 -14.04
CA ALA A 152 0.25 -8.70 -12.77
C ALA A 152 0.23 -9.77 -11.68
N ARG A 153 1.16 -9.68 -10.74
CA ARG A 153 1.27 -10.61 -9.62
C ARG A 153 1.58 -9.87 -8.34
N ALA A 154 0.90 -10.27 -7.28
CA ALA A 154 1.20 -9.83 -5.94
C ALA A 154 2.62 -10.27 -5.55
N PHE A 155 3.38 -9.37 -4.91
CA PHE A 155 4.68 -9.70 -4.33
C PHE A 155 4.74 -9.32 -2.85
N ARG A 156 5.71 -9.93 -2.18
CA ARG A 156 6.24 -9.54 -0.87
C ARG A 156 7.75 -9.42 -0.96
N TYR A 157 8.31 -8.35 -0.44
CA TYR A 157 9.75 -8.16 -0.27
C TYR A 157 10.09 -8.25 1.21
N ASP A 158 11.18 -8.94 1.55
CA ASP A 158 11.76 -9.02 2.89
C ASP A 158 13.13 -8.36 2.91
N ASP A 159 13.19 -7.15 3.46
CA ASP A 159 14.40 -6.32 3.55
C ASP A 159 15.53 -7.03 4.29
N ALA A 160 15.20 -7.80 5.35
CA ALA A 160 16.21 -8.51 6.14
C ALA A 160 16.97 -9.57 5.33
N ASN A 161 16.36 -10.08 4.25
CA ASN A 161 16.95 -11.10 3.38
C ASN A 161 17.26 -10.57 1.96
N GLY A 162 16.80 -9.37 1.61
CA GLY A 162 16.88 -8.82 0.26
C GLY A 162 16.07 -9.60 -0.78
N VAL A 163 15.04 -10.35 -0.36
CA VAL A 163 14.31 -11.29 -1.25
C VAL A 163 12.95 -10.74 -1.62
N MET A 164 12.67 -10.68 -2.94
CA MET A 164 11.33 -10.50 -3.47
C MET A 164 10.69 -11.85 -3.81
N THR A 165 9.52 -12.12 -3.26
CA THR A 165 8.74 -13.35 -3.45
C THR A 165 7.45 -13.06 -4.21
N ASN A 166 7.17 -13.88 -5.23
CA ASN A 166 5.88 -13.91 -5.91
C ASN A 166 4.86 -14.66 -5.03
N LEU A 167 3.72 -14.03 -4.74
CA LEU A 167 2.67 -14.62 -3.90
C LEU A 167 1.70 -15.52 -4.69
N GLY A 168 1.81 -15.57 -6.02
CA GLY A 168 1.08 -16.50 -6.86
C GLY A 168 -0.37 -16.07 -7.15
N SER A 169 -1.12 -17.04 -7.70
CA SER A 169 -2.55 -16.98 -7.98
C SER A 169 -3.10 -18.41 -8.08
N ILE A 170 -4.23 -18.71 -7.44
CA ILE A 170 -4.90 -20.02 -7.47
C ILE A 170 -5.54 -20.29 -8.83
N THR A 171 -5.92 -19.26 -9.59
CA THR A 171 -6.51 -19.42 -10.93
C THR A 171 -5.58 -19.04 -12.08
N GLY A 172 -4.36 -18.61 -11.77
CA GLY A 172 -3.41 -18.04 -12.74
C GLY A 172 -3.77 -16.63 -13.23
N GLN A 173 -4.84 -16.00 -12.73
CA GLN A 173 -5.25 -14.65 -13.10
C GLN A 173 -4.52 -13.56 -12.32
N SER A 174 -4.48 -12.33 -12.83
CA SER A 174 -3.67 -11.27 -12.19
C SER A 174 -4.02 -11.01 -10.73
N THR A 175 -3.01 -10.76 -9.91
CA THR A 175 -3.12 -10.48 -8.47
C THR A 175 -2.42 -9.18 -8.09
N ARG A 176 -2.87 -8.55 -7.02
CA ARG A 176 -2.20 -7.41 -6.36
C ARG A 176 -2.32 -7.52 -4.86
N ALA A 177 -1.22 -7.32 -4.14
CA ALA A 177 -1.23 -7.08 -2.71
C ALA A 177 -1.42 -5.59 -2.42
N ASN A 178 -2.31 -5.27 -1.49
CA ASN A 178 -2.65 -3.91 -1.08
C ASN A 178 -2.15 -3.59 0.33
N SER A 179 -2.09 -4.57 1.24
CA SER A 179 -1.65 -4.35 2.63
C SER A 179 -1.08 -5.62 3.28
N VAL A 180 -0.25 -5.44 4.31
CA VAL A 180 0.50 -6.51 4.99
C VAL A 180 0.47 -6.38 6.51
N SER A 181 0.35 -7.50 7.23
CA SER A 181 0.47 -7.56 8.70
C SER A 181 1.91 -7.31 9.15
N GLU A 182 2.13 -6.96 10.42
CA GLU A 182 3.45 -6.55 10.93
C GLU A 182 4.51 -7.66 10.82
N ASP A 183 4.08 -8.91 11.02
CA ASP A 183 4.93 -10.10 10.87
C ASP A 183 5.13 -10.50 9.39
N GLY A 184 4.43 -9.84 8.47
CA GLY A 184 4.46 -10.10 7.05
C GLY A 184 3.83 -11.43 6.63
N HIS A 185 3.08 -12.12 7.50
CA HIS A 185 2.49 -13.43 7.21
C HIS A 185 1.10 -13.34 6.57
N VAL A 186 0.32 -12.29 6.87
CA VAL A 186 -1.00 -12.06 6.29
C VAL A 186 -0.93 -10.86 5.38
N ILE A 187 -1.22 -11.09 4.10
CA ILE A 187 -1.22 -10.05 3.06
C ILE A 187 -2.59 -10.07 2.42
N CYS A 188 -3.21 -8.91 2.20
CA CYS A 188 -4.52 -8.84 1.57
C CYS A 188 -4.49 -7.99 0.29
N GLY A 189 -5.43 -8.24 -0.61
CA GLY A 189 -5.55 -7.52 -1.86
C GLY A 189 -6.66 -8.08 -2.75
N PHE A 190 -6.34 -8.34 -4.02
CA PHE A 190 -7.27 -8.98 -4.93
C PHE A 190 -6.62 -9.93 -5.93
N GLU A 191 -7.47 -10.80 -6.47
CA GLU A 191 -7.25 -11.58 -7.69
C GLU A 191 -8.34 -11.24 -8.72
N HIS A 192 -8.03 -11.26 -10.02
CA HIS A 192 -9.08 -11.28 -11.05
C HIS A 192 -9.77 -12.65 -11.12
N ASN A 193 -11.10 -12.66 -11.18
CA ASN A 193 -11.87 -13.86 -11.42
C ASN A 193 -11.64 -14.38 -12.86
N LEU A 194 -11.35 -15.68 -13.00
CA LEU A 194 -11.06 -16.34 -14.28
C LEU A 194 -12.17 -16.22 -15.33
N PHE A 195 -13.44 -16.19 -14.91
CA PHE A 195 -14.58 -16.22 -15.83
C PHE A 195 -15.15 -14.84 -16.11
N THR A 196 -15.11 -13.93 -15.12
CA THR A 196 -15.73 -12.60 -15.23
C THR A 196 -14.74 -11.46 -15.41
N GLY A 197 -13.45 -11.69 -15.14
CA GLY A 197 -12.40 -10.66 -15.12
C GLY A 197 -12.54 -9.64 -13.99
N ARG A 198 -13.55 -9.75 -13.11
CA ARG A 198 -13.77 -8.84 -11.98
C ARG A 198 -12.79 -9.13 -10.85
N ARG A 199 -12.39 -8.10 -10.10
CA ARG A 199 -11.59 -8.28 -8.87
C ARG A 199 -12.39 -9.03 -7.81
N ARG A 200 -11.72 -9.92 -7.09
CA ARG A 200 -12.22 -10.63 -5.91
C ARG A 200 -11.29 -10.37 -4.75
N PRO A 201 -11.81 -10.18 -3.52
CA PRO A 201 -10.97 -9.96 -2.37
C PRO A 201 -10.14 -11.22 -2.10
N ALA A 202 -8.83 -11.06 -1.97
CA ALA A 202 -7.89 -12.16 -1.77
C ALA A 202 -7.03 -11.91 -0.53
N VAL A 203 -6.62 -13.00 0.12
CA VAL A 203 -5.67 -13.01 1.23
C VAL A 203 -4.61 -14.07 0.97
N TRP A 204 -3.36 -13.75 1.27
CA TRP A 204 -2.25 -14.70 1.31
C TRP A 204 -1.85 -14.91 2.76
N ASN A 205 -1.98 -16.15 3.25
CA ASN A 205 -1.52 -16.57 4.56
C ASN A 205 -0.26 -17.40 4.38
N SER A 206 0.90 -16.87 4.77
CA SER A 206 2.21 -17.50 4.58
C SER A 206 2.44 -17.96 3.14
N GLY A 207 2.03 -17.13 2.18
CA GLY A 207 2.18 -17.39 0.74
C GLY A 207 1.07 -18.23 0.10
N VAL A 208 0.12 -18.76 0.88
CA VAL A 208 -1.04 -19.50 0.35
C VAL A 208 -2.19 -18.54 0.11
N GLU A 209 -2.59 -18.38 -1.15
CA GLU A 209 -3.72 -17.54 -1.51
C GLU A 209 -5.06 -18.21 -1.17
N THR A 210 -6.01 -17.41 -0.70
CA THR A 210 -7.41 -17.75 -0.50
C THR A 210 -8.28 -16.59 -0.94
N ILE A 211 -9.36 -16.86 -1.67
CA ILE A 211 -10.38 -15.85 -1.93
C ILE A 211 -11.20 -15.65 -0.67
N LEU A 212 -11.23 -14.42 -0.19
CA LEU A 212 -12.03 -14.04 0.97
C LEU A 212 -13.52 -14.22 0.62
N PRO A 213 -14.31 -14.81 1.52
CA PRO A 213 -15.70 -15.11 1.23
C PRO A 213 -16.48 -13.82 0.99
N THR A 214 -17.32 -13.85 -0.03
CA THR A 214 -18.40 -12.89 -0.23
C THR A 214 -19.68 -13.69 -0.04
N THR A 215 -20.51 -13.32 0.93
CA THR A 215 -21.75 -14.06 1.15
C THR A 215 -22.70 -13.83 -0.04
N GLY A 216 -23.27 -14.89 -0.64
CA GLY A 216 -24.23 -14.75 -1.78
C GLY A 216 -23.91 -15.51 -3.07
N GLY A 217 -22.75 -16.17 -3.18
CA GLY A 217 -22.41 -17.07 -4.30
C GLY A 217 -21.49 -16.48 -5.38
N PRO A 218 -21.28 -17.18 -6.51
CA PRO A 218 -20.18 -16.88 -7.46
C PRO A 218 -20.30 -15.55 -8.21
N THR A 219 -21.51 -15.03 -8.39
CA THR A 219 -21.76 -13.74 -9.08
C THR A 219 -21.58 -12.52 -8.16
N SER A 220 -21.51 -12.74 -6.84
CA SER A 220 -21.27 -11.72 -5.82
C SER A 220 -19.80 -11.65 -5.36
N GLU A 221 -18.89 -12.41 -5.99
CA GLU A 221 -17.46 -12.46 -5.65
C GLU A 221 -16.70 -11.14 -5.91
N ALA A 222 -17.34 -10.16 -6.55
CA ALA A 222 -16.70 -8.89 -6.83
C ALA A 222 -16.40 -8.13 -5.53
N GLY A 223 -15.16 -7.69 -5.37
CA GLY A 223 -14.70 -6.96 -4.19
C GLY A 223 -13.18 -6.80 -4.18
N GLU A 224 -12.68 -6.14 -3.14
CA GLU A 224 -11.23 -5.92 -2.94
C GLU A 224 -10.95 -5.76 -1.45
N ALA A 225 -9.92 -6.46 -0.96
CA ALA A 225 -9.40 -6.23 0.39
C ALA A 225 -8.37 -5.09 0.33
N TYR A 226 -8.56 -4.07 1.16
CA TYR A 226 -7.72 -2.87 1.12
C TYR A 226 -6.68 -2.86 2.24
N LEU A 227 -7.07 -3.23 3.46
CA LEU A 227 -6.26 -3.05 4.66
C LEU A 227 -6.32 -4.27 5.55
N VAL A 228 -5.18 -4.71 6.08
CA VAL A 228 -5.10 -5.73 7.13
C VAL A 228 -4.59 -5.08 8.41
N ASN A 229 -5.08 -5.51 9.57
CA ASN A 229 -4.55 -5.03 10.85
C ASN A 229 -3.17 -5.65 11.15
N ARG A 230 -2.44 -5.05 12.09
CA ARG A 230 -1.07 -5.48 12.45
C ARG A 230 -0.93 -6.96 12.80
N THR A 231 -1.95 -7.54 13.43
CA THR A 231 -1.95 -8.95 13.85
C THR A 231 -2.42 -9.92 12.76
N GLY A 232 -2.86 -9.43 11.60
CA GLY A 232 -3.32 -10.29 10.50
C GLY A 232 -4.67 -10.96 10.73
N THR A 233 -5.47 -10.51 11.70
CA THR A 233 -6.74 -11.16 12.09
C THR A 233 -7.98 -10.47 11.53
N VAL A 234 -7.86 -9.21 11.09
CA VAL A 234 -8.97 -8.42 10.56
C VAL A 234 -8.53 -7.76 9.26
N ILE A 235 -9.35 -7.89 8.23
CA ILE A 235 -9.17 -7.24 6.93
C ILE A 235 -10.38 -6.35 6.65
N TYR A 236 -10.17 -5.16 6.12
CA TYR A 236 -11.22 -4.25 5.66
C TYR A 236 -11.18 -4.10 4.15
N GLY A 237 -12.35 -3.94 3.54
CA GLY A 237 -12.44 -3.79 2.09
C GLY A 237 -13.82 -3.40 1.58
N SER A 238 -14.05 -3.71 0.31
CA SER A 238 -15.36 -3.58 -0.35
C SER A 238 -15.85 -4.91 -0.90
N SER A 239 -17.17 -5.04 -1.02
CA SER A 239 -17.81 -6.18 -1.66
C SER A 239 -19.06 -5.73 -2.41
N ALA A 240 -19.28 -6.29 -3.58
CA ALA A 240 -20.47 -6.04 -4.39
C ALA A 240 -21.77 -6.51 -3.72
N GLN A 241 -21.67 -7.34 -2.68
CA GLN A 241 -22.82 -7.71 -1.85
C GLN A 241 -23.34 -6.53 -1.02
N TYR A 242 -22.45 -5.65 -0.56
CA TYR A 242 -22.79 -4.48 0.24
C TYR A 242 -22.32 -3.19 -0.46
N PRO A 243 -22.95 -2.80 -1.59
CA PRO A 243 -22.52 -1.63 -2.35
C PRO A 243 -22.50 -0.37 -1.50
N GLY A 244 -21.36 0.32 -1.49
CA GLY A 244 -21.17 1.57 -0.74
C GLY A 244 -20.94 1.39 0.77
N SER A 245 -20.99 0.17 1.29
CA SER A 245 -20.62 -0.11 2.68
C SER A 245 -19.14 -0.51 2.79
N LEU A 246 -18.57 -0.23 3.96
CA LEU A 246 -17.33 -0.89 4.37
C LEU A 246 -17.66 -2.32 4.80
N VAL A 247 -16.87 -3.29 4.36
CA VAL A 247 -16.94 -4.66 4.89
C VAL A 247 -15.67 -4.99 5.67
N LYS A 248 -15.79 -5.90 6.64
CA LYS A 248 -14.65 -6.52 7.31
C LYS A 248 -14.69 -8.03 7.15
N TRP A 249 -13.51 -8.64 7.06
CA TRP A 249 -13.32 -10.07 7.23
C TRP A 249 -12.56 -10.33 8.53
N THR A 250 -13.04 -11.26 9.33
CA THR A 250 -12.39 -11.70 10.58
C THR A 250 -11.98 -13.15 10.47
N ARG A 251 -10.75 -13.46 10.84
CA ARG A 251 -10.20 -14.82 10.89
C ARG A 251 -10.53 -15.47 12.23
N ASP A 252 -11.13 -16.66 12.19
CA ASP A 252 -11.37 -17.46 13.40
C ASP A 252 -10.17 -18.35 13.78
N ALA A 253 -10.30 -19.10 14.87
CA ALA A 253 -9.23 -19.97 15.38
C ALA A 253 -8.88 -21.16 14.46
N ASN A 254 -9.70 -21.44 13.45
CA ASN A 254 -9.49 -22.50 12.46
C ASN A 254 -9.02 -21.94 11.11
N ASP A 255 -8.55 -20.69 11.08
CA ASP A 255 -8.11 -19.98 9.87
C ASP A 255 -9.20 -19.73 8.83
N VAL A 256 -10.47 -19.77 9.24
CA VAL A 256 -11.60 -19.46 8.37
C VAL A 256 -11.93 -17.98 8.47
N TRP A 257 -12.10 -17.34 7.32
CA TRP A 257 -12.48 -15.93 7.23
C TRP A 257 -13.99 -15.78 7.18
N HIS A 258 -14.52 -14.79 7.88
CA HIS A 258 -15.95 -14.48 7.94
C HIS A 258 -16.18 -13.03 7.58
N GLN A 259 -17.08 -12.76 6.63
CA GLN A 259 -17.43 -11.40 6.21
C GLN A 259 -18.52 -10.81 7.12
N VAL A 260 -18.38 -9.54 7.46
CA VAL A 260 -19.36 -8.74 8.19
C VAL A 260 -19.51 -7.38 7.50
N ASP A 261 -20.75 -6.93 7.30
CA ASP A 261 -21.05 -5.56 6.89
C ASP A 261 -20.82 -4.60 8.06
N CYS A 262 -20.01 -3.58 7.86
CA CYS A 262 -19.77 -2.52 8.84
C CYS A 262 -20.74 -1.34 8.67
N GLY A 263 -21.62 -1.40 7.67
CA GLY A 263 -22.56 -0.34 7.32
C GLY A 263 -21.95 0.76 6.46
N GLN A 264 -22.81 1.70 6.06
CA GLN A 264 -22.39 2.93 5.40
C GLN A 264 -22.09 4.00 6.44
N ILE A 265 -21.04 4.78 6.23
CA ILE A 265 -20.89 6.05 6.95
C ILE A 265 -21.98 6.97 6.43
N SER A 266 -23.05 7.19 7.21
CA SER A 266 -24.03 8.22 6.86
C SER A 266 -23.31 9.55 6.68
N PRO A 267 -23.66 10.35 5.65
CA PRO A 267 -23.14 11.70 5.57
C PRO A 267 -23.46 12.40 6.89
N LEU A 268 -22.47 13.10 7.46
CA LEU A 268 -22.66 13.91 8.66
C LEU A 268 -23.94 14.74 8.47
N PRO A 269 -24.84 14.81 9.47
CA PRO A 269 -26.02 15.66 9.36
C PRO A 269 -25.58 17.08 8.99
N SER A 270 -26.25 17.64 7.99
CA SER A 270 -26.02 18.98 7.45
C SER A 270 -26.08 20.06 8.52
#